data_AF-A0A446CAQ8-F1
#
_entry.id   AF-A0A446CAQ8-F1
#
_cell.length_a   1.000
_cell.length_b   1.000
_cell.length_c   1.000
_cell.angle_alpha   90.00
_cell.angle_beta   90.00
_cell.angle_gamma   90.00
#
_symmetry.space_group_name_H-M   'P 1'
#
loop_
_entity.id
_entity.type
_entity.pdbx_description
1 polymer ?
#
loop_
_entity_poly.entity_id
_entity_poly.type
_entity_poly.pdbx_seq_one_letter_code
_entity_poly.pdbx_strand_id
1 'polypeptide(L)'
;MTSEYTDLFRPFAFHNGLTLRNRVIANHTKRPFALGYRISPEEREDGGYRMPDICALVDGLIAENIDYLHVSLNDVLGARPLGADTRLTVEHIIAHVDERVPVLAAGMLRTAAQAQAALGLGLSLIAVGKGLVMNPDWMALAESGCGAQIRQELDLSERKELLLPEGLWQAIEAAPGWIPTIEVDRKPTNVPSR
;
A
#
# COMPACT_ATOMS: atom_id res chain seq x y z
N MET A 1 -13.35 38.11 -5.53
CA MET A 1 -12.34 37.08 -5.79
C MET A 1 -11.43 37.61 -6.89
N THR A 2 -10.13 37.67 -6.65
CA THR A 2 -9.16 38.32 -7.54
C THR A 2 -8.94 37.50 -8.81
N SER A 3 -8.83 38.17 -9.95
CA SER A 3 -8.73 37.63 -11.31
C SER A 3 -7.53 36.69 -11.55
N GLU A 4 -6.56 36.63 -10.64
CA GLU A 4 -5.27 35.92 -10.79
C GLU A 4 -5.37 34.39 -10.74
N TYR A 5 -6.49 33.82 -10.27
CA TYR A 5 -6.63 32.37 -10.08
C TYR A 5 -7.69 31.73 -10.99
N THR A 6 -8.30 32.53 -11.87
CA THR A 6 -9.43 32.09 -12.71
C THR A 6 -9.02 31.00 -13.72
N ASP A 7 -7.76 31.01 -14.17
CA ASP A 7 -7.23 30.01 -15.12
C ASP A 7 -6.61 28.78 -14.44
N LEU A 8 -6.39 28.84 -13.12
CA LEU A 8 -5.81 27.74 -12.32
C LEU A 8 -6.78 26.55 -12.17
N PHE A 9 -8.07 26.78 -12.40
CA PHE A 9 -9.14 25.79 -12.33
C PHE A 9 -9.83 25.54 -13.68
N ARG A 10 -9.25 25.99 -14.80
CA ARG A 10 -9.78 25.63 -16.12
C ARG A 10 -9.48 24.15 -16.43
N PRO A 11 -10.50 23.29 -16.62
CA PRO A 11 -10.29 21.88 -16.88
C PRO A 11 -9.57 21.65 -18.23
N PHE A 12 -8.69 20.66 -18.28
CA PHE A 12 -8.19 20.11 -19.55
C PHE A 12 -8.39 18.59 -19.54
N ALA A 13 -9.00 18.10 -20.62
CA ALA A 13 -9.60 16.78 -20.73
C ALA A 13 -8.74 15.86 -21.60
N PHE A 14 -8.49 14.62 -21.15
CA PHE A 14 -8.20 13.52 -22.08
C PHE A 14 -9.37 13.34 -23.07
N HIS A 15 -9.23 12.47 -24.06
CA HIS A 15 -10.36 12.06 -24.90
C HIS A 15 -11.54 11.45 -24.09
N ASN A 16 -11.31 11.10 -22.81
CA ASN A 16 -12.29 10.81 -21.74
C ASN A 16 -12.16 11.71 -20.48
N GLY A 17 -11.40 12.81 -20.50
CA GLY A 17 -11.48 13.86 -19.47
C GLY A 17 -10.32 14.11 -18.49
N LEU A 18 -9.24 13.33 -18.44
CA LEU A 18 -8.38 13.25 -17.23
C LEU A 18 -6.89 13.67 -17.34
N THR A 19 -6.47 14.76 -17.98
CA THR A 19 -5.03 15.01 -18.19
C THR A 19 -4.17 15.19 -16.92
N LEU A 20 -3.19 14.30 -16.72
CA LEU A 20 -2.30 14.27 -15.55
C LEU A 20 -1.02 15.10 -15.79
N ARG A 21 -1.20 16.35 -16.21
CA ARG A 21 -0.09 17.31 -16.30
C ARG A 21 0.04 18.02 -14.97
N ASN A 22 1.11 17.69 -14.27
CA ASN A 22 1.48 18.16 -12.95
C ASN A 22 1.86 19.65 -12.90
N ARG A 23 1.02 20.53 -13.47
CA ARG A 23 1.26 21.98 -13.58
C ARG A 23 1.57 22.60 -12.22
N VAL A 24 0.88 22.14 -11.17
CA VAL A 24 1.15 22.59 -9.79
C VAL A 24 2.57 22.19 -9.37
N ILE A 25 2.95 20.94 -9.56
CA ILE A 25 4.30 20.46 -9.22
C ILE A 25 5.36 21.19 -10.05
N ALA A 26 5.16 21.34 -11.35
CA ALA A 26 6.07 22.07 -12.24
C ALA A 26 6.22 23.56 -11.84
N ASN A 27 5.14 24.21 -11.42
CA ASN A 27 5.15 25.65 -11.11
C ASN A 27 5.56 25.98 -9.68
N HIS A 28 5.46 25.03 -8.74
CA HIS A 28 5.64 25.32 -7.31
C HIS A 28 6.78 24.56 -6.64
N THR A 29 7.32 23.52 -7.27
CA THR A 29 8.40 22.75 -6.65
C THR A 29 9.76 23.37 -6.97
N LYS A 30 10.59 23.52 -5.94
CA LYS A 30 11.96 24.08 -6.04
C LYS A 30 13.05 23.02 -5.99
N ARG A 31 12.65 21.75 -5.87
CA ARG A 31 13.49 20.56 -5.73
C ARG A 31 12.79 19.38 -6.41
N PRO A 32 13.52 18.29 -6.74
CA PRO A 32 12.88 17.07 -7.25
C PRO A 32 11.69 16.65 -6.38
N PHE A 33 10.57 16.36 -7.03
CA PHE A 33 9.30 16.00 -6.40
C PHE A 33 8.77 14.74 -7.07
N ALA A 34 8.56 13.67 -6.29
CA ALA A 34 8.05 12.41 -6.79
C ALA A 34 6.51 12.40 -6.85
N LEU A 35 5.95 12.10 -8.01
CA LEU A 35 4.54 11.78 -8.23
C LEU A 35 4.37 10.28 -8.41
N GLY A 36 3.80 9.61 -7.41
CA GLY A 36 3.32 8.25 -7.56
C GLY A 36 1.83 8.18 -7.84
N TYR A 37 1.38 7.08 -8.45
CA TYR A 37 -0.04 6.77 -8.59
C TYR A 37 -0.35 5.41 -7.97
N ARG A 38 -1.39 5.32 -7.14
CA ARG A 38 -1.83 4.07 -6.50
C ARG A 38 -3.09 3.55 -7.16
N ILE A 39 -3.05 2.30 -7.64
CA ILE A 39 -4.18 1.63 -8.30
C ILE A 39 -4.65 0.41 -7.50
N SER A 40 -5.92 0.05 -7.68
CA SER A 40 -6.42 -1.31 -7.45
C SER A 40 -6.53 -2.00 -8.81
N PRO A 41 -5.94 -3.19 -9.03
CA PRO A 41 -5.89 -3.77 -10.38
C PRO A 41 -7.21 -4.30 -10.94
N GLU A 42 -8.22 -4.58 -10.09
CA GLU A 42 -9.51 -5.09 -10.55
C GLU A 42 -10.64 -4.70 -9.59
N GLU A 43 -11.84 -4.59 -10.15
CA GLU A 43 -13.11 -4.43 -9.43
C GLU A 43 -13.95 -5.70 -9.55
N ARG A 44 -14.45 -6.23 -8.44
CA ARG A 44 -15.14 -7.54 -8.43
C ARG A 44 -16.59 -7.45 -8.89
N GLU A 45 -17.11 -6.24 -8.92
CA GLU A 45 -18.48 -5.91 -9.30
C GLU A 45 -18.72 -6.19 -10.80
N ASP A 46 -19.99 -6.44 -11.13
CA ASP A 46 -20.42 -6.57 -12.52
C ASP A 46 -20.21 -5.24 -13.25
N GLY A 47 -19.51 -5.30 -14.40
CA GLY A 47 -19.10 -4.12 -15.15
C GLY A 47 -17.89 -3.39 -14.59
N GLY A 48 -17.25 -3.90 -13.53
CA GLY A 48 -15.96 -3.39 -13.05
C GLY A 48 -14.83 -3.61 -14.06
N TYR A 49 -13.73 -2.88 -13.90
CA TYR A 49 -12.57 -3.02 -14.78
C TYR A 49 -11.80 -4.33 -14.52
N ARG A 50 -11.13 -4.82 -15.56
CA ARG A 50 -10.31 -6.04 -15.56
C ARG A 50 -8.86 -5.71 -15.91
N MET A 51 -8.01 -6.73 -15.91
CA MET A 51 -6.59 -6.55 -16.20
C MET A 51 -6.28 -5.77 -17.50
N PRO A 52 -6.93 -6.02 -18.65
CA PRO A 52 -6.68 -5.24 -19.86
C PRO A 52 -6.96 -3.74 -19.71
N ASP A 53 -8.01 -3.37 -18.98
CA ASP A 53 -8.39 -1.98 -18.73
C ASP A 53 -7.34 -1.29 -17.86
N ILE A 54 -6.83 -2.00 -16.83
CA ILE A 54 -5.76 -1.49 -15.97
C ILE A 54 -4.43 -1.38 -16.70
N CYS A 55 -4.09 -2.33 -17.58
CA CYS A 55 -2.92 -2.20 -18.45
C CYS A 55 -2.98 -0.92 -19.29
N ALA A 56 -4.14 -0.61 -19.89
CA ALA A 56 -4.34 0.61 -20.65
C ALA A 56 -4.24 1.88 -19.78
N LEU A 57 -4.78 1.85 -18.55
CA LEU A 57 -4.62 2.93 -17.58
C LEU A 57 -3.14 3.13 -17.22
N VAL A 58 -2.41 2.06 -16.92
CA VAL A 58 -0.99 2.10 -16.56
C VAL A 58 -0.16 2.70 -17.69
N ASP A 59 -0.43 2.33 -18.94
CA ASP A 59 0.25 2.94 -20.09
C ASP A 59 0.00 4.45 -20.18
N GLY A 60 -1.25 4.88 -19.95
CA GLY A 60 -1.61 6.29 -19.89
C GLY A 60 -0.90 7.03 -18.75
N LEU A 61 -0.83 6.45 -17.56
CA LEU A 61 -0.15 7.03 -16.41
C LEU A 61 1.35 7.18 -16.64
N ILE A 62 2.00 6.16 -17.20
CA ILE A 62 3.42 6.20 -17.57
C ILE A 62 3.66 7.28 -18.62
N ALA A 63 2.79 7.39 -19.64
CA ALA A 63 2.90 8.44 -20.65
C ALA A 63 2.76 9.86 -20.07
N GLU A 64 2.05 10.01 -18.94
CA GLU A 64 1.97 11.26 -18.18
C GLU A 64 3.12 11.47 -17.19
N ASN A 65 4.15 10.61 -17.22
CA ASN A 65 5.39 10.72 -16.44
C ASN A 65 5.19 10.63 -14.91
N ILE A 66 4.44 9.62 -14.44
CA ILE A 66 4.52 9.23 -13.03
C ILE A 66 5.92 8.70 -12.69
N ASP A 67 6.40 8.97 -11.49
CA ASP A 67 7.71 8.50 -11.02
C ASP A 67 7.67 7.06 -10.49
N TYR A 68 6.50 6.58 -10.04
CA TYR A 68 6.30 5.20 -9.63
C TYR A 68 4.83 4.77 -9.64
N LEU A 69 4.60 3.48 -9.85
CA LEU A 69 3.29 2.85 -9.72
C LEU A 69 3.19 2.11 -8.39
N HIS A 70 2.12 2.33 -7.63
CA HIS A 70 1.81 1.57 -6.42
C HIS A 70 0.57 0.69 -6.65
N VAL A 71 0.77 -0.61 -6.64
CA VAL A 71 -0.28 -1.63 -6.80
C VAL A 71 -0.82 -2.03 -5.43
N SER A 72 -2.09 -1.72 -5.17
CA SER A 72 -2.78 -2.14 -3.96
C SER A 72 -3.51 -3.45 -4.19
N LEU A 73 -3.07 -4.52 -3.55
CA LEU A 73 -3.72 -5.82 -3.58
C LEU A 73 -4.23 -6.19 -2.19
N ASN A 74 -5.21 -7.09 -2.14
CA ASN A 74 -5.58 -7.71 -0.86
C ASN A 74 -4.40 -8.53 -0.33
N ASP A 75 -3.86 -9.43 -1.17
CA ASP A 75 -2.69 -10.26 -0.89
C ASP A 75 -1.76 -10.25 -2.11
N VAL A 76 -0.55 -9.70 -1.98
CA VAL A 76 0.39 -9.58 -3.10
C VAL A 76 0.94 -10.94 -3.55
N LEU A 77 1.00 -11.93 -2.65
CA LEU A 77 1.52 -13.26 -2.91
C LEU A 77 0.44 -14.26 -3.34
N GLY A 78 -0.84 -13.88 -3.24
CA GLY A 78 -1.97 -14.76 -3.50
C GLY A 78 -3.01 -14.21 -4.47
N ALA A 79 -3.03 -12.91 -4.75
CA ALA A 79 -4.01 -12.31 -5.67
C ALA A 79 -3.75 -12.76 -7.12
N ARG A 80 -4.83 -13.17 -7.78
CA ARG A 80 -4.86 -13.58 -9.17
C ARG A 80 -5.92 -12.78 -9.93
N PRO A 81 -5.72 -12.50 -11.22
CA PRO A 81 -6.71 -11.84 -12.05
C PRO A 81 -8.07 -12.56 -12.00
N LEU A 82 -9.16 -11.80 -12.08
CA LEU A 82 -10.50 -12.37 -12.27
C LEU A 82 -10.55 -13.10 -13.61
N GLY A 83 -10.79 -14.41 -13.57
CA GLY A 83 -10.74 -15.29 -14.73
C GLY A 83 -9.96 -16.57 -14.43
N ALA A 84 -9.48 -17.24 -15.48
CA ALA A 84 -8.78 -18.52 -15.37
C ALA A 84 -7.25 -18.38 -15.50
N ASP A 85 -6.67 -17.31 -14.94
CA ASP A 85 -5.22 -17.08 -15.00
C ASP A 85 -4.50 -17.73 -13.80
N THR A 86 -3.31 -18.27 -14.06
CA THR A 86 -2.47 -19.00 -13.09
C THR A 86 -1.28 -18.19 -12.59
N ARG A 87 -1.04 -16.99 -13.13
CA ARG A 87 -0.05 -16.02 -12.63
C ARG A 87 -0.67 -15.09 -11.60
N LEU A 88 0.16 -14.48 -10.77
CA LEU A 88 -0.28 -13.47 -9.79
C LEU A 88 -0.61 -12.17 -10.50
N THR A 89 -1.59 -11.42 -9.98
CA THR A 89 -1.97 -10.10 -10.53
C THR A 89 -0.76 -9.15 -10.58
N VAL A 90 0.10 -9.20 -9.56
CA VAL A 90 1.30 -8.36 -9.52
C VAL A 90 2.32 -8.72 -10.60
N GLU A 91 2.46 -10.00 -10.96
CA GLU A 91 3.38 -10.44 -12.01
C GLU A 91 2.92 -9.95 -13.39
N HIS A 92 1.60 -9.93 -13.64
CA HIS A 92 1.03 -9.32 -14.84
C HIS A 92 1.35 -7.83 -14.92
N ILE A 93 1.20 -7.10 -13.82
CA ILE A 93 1.52 -5.66 -13.78
C ILE A 93 3.01 -5.42 -13.98
N ILE A 94 3.90 -6.17 -13.31
CA ILE A 94 5.35 -6.02 -13.46
C ILE A 94 5.76 -6.28 -14.91
N ALA A 95 5.27 -7.37 -15.50
CA ALA A 95 5.54 -7.72 -16.89
C ALA A 95 4.98 -6.68 -17.87
N HIS A 96 3.81 -6.11 -17.58
CA HIS A 96 3.24 -5.05 -18.40
C HIS A 96 4.03 -3.75 -18.29
N VAL A 97 4.41 -3.33 -17.08
CA VAL A 97 5.18 -2.10 -16.84
C VAL A 97 6.56 -2.19 -17.48
N ASP A 98 7.18 -3.37 -17.50
CA ASP A 98 8.42 -3.64 -18.25
C ASP A 98 9.52 -2.61 -17.94
N GLU A 99 9.80 -2.41 -16.65
CA GLU A 99 10.84 -1.50 -16.12
C GLU A 99 10.69 -0.02 -16.49
N ARG A 100 9.61 0.39 -17.18
CA ARG A 100 9.36 1.80 -17.57
C ARG A 100 9.28 2.74 -16.37
N VAL A 101 8.76 2.26 -15.24
CA VAL A 101 8.77 2.93 -13.93
C VAL A 101 8.92 1.90 -12.81
N PRO A 102 9.47 2.27 -11.63
CA PRO A 102 9.45 1.43 -10.45
C PRO A 102 8.04 1.01 -10.05
N VAL A 103 7.88 -0.27 -9.71
CA VAL A 103 6.60 -0.83 -9.24
C VAL A 103 6.71 -1.18 -7.76
N LEU A 104 5.79 -0.62 -6.98
CA LEU A 104 5.60 -0.89 -5.57
C LEU A 104 4.32 -1.69 -5.39
N ALA A 105 4.28 -2.59 -4.41
CA ALA A 105 3.02 -3.25 -4.06
C ALA A 105 2.77 -3.37 -2.56
N ALA A 106 1.49 -3.29 -2.21
CA ALA A 106 0.95 -3.65 -0.90
C ALA A 106 0.06 -4.89 -1.02
N GLY A 107 -0.03 -5.68 0.05
CA GLY A 107 -1.03 -6.75 0.17
C GLY A 107 -0.59 -7.83 1.14
N MET A 108 -1.27 -7.96 2.29
CA MET A 108 -1.01 -8.94 3.37
C MET A 108 0.44 -9.16 3.83
N LEU A 109 1.36 -8.23 3.57
CA LEU A 109 2.73 -8.30 4.07
C LEU A 109 2.78 -8.01 5.58
N ARG A 110 3.01 -9.05 6.38
CA ARG A 110 3.13 -8.96 7.85
C ARG A 110 4.45 -9.50 8.39
N THR A 111 5.15 -10.34 7.65
CA THR A 111 6.42 -10.96 8.07
C THR A 111 7.56 -10.57 7.14
N ALA A 112 8.80 -10.62 7.65
CA ALA A 112 10.00 -10.40 6.84
C ALA A 112 10.10 -11.40 5.67
N ALA A 113 9.68 -12.66 5.87
CA ALA A 113 9.69 -13.68 4.83
C ALA A 113 8.72 -13.35 3.68
N GLN A 114 7.50 -12.88 4.00
CA GLN A 114 6.55 -12.43 2.97
C GLN A 114 7.07 -11.22 2.22
N ALA A 115 7.66 -10.25 2.93
CA ALA A 115 8.29 -9.09 2.34
C ALA A 115 9.40 -9.48 1.35
N GLN A 116 10.29 -10.39 1.76
CA GLN A 116 11.37 -10.91 0.91
C GLN A 116 10.83 -11.67 -0.30
N ALA A 117 9.81 -12.51 -0.10
CA ALA A 117 9.16 -13.24 -1.19
C ALA A 117 8.53 -12.29 -2.22
N ALA A 118 7.87 -11.22 -1.76
CA ALA A 118 7.25 -10.22 -2.64
C ALA A 118 8.30 -9.42 -3.43
N LEU A 119 9.41 -9.01 -2.79
CA LEU A 119 10.54 -8.40 -3.50
C LEU A 119 11.12 -9.35 -4.56
N GLY A 120 11.17 -10.65 -4.26
CA GLY A 120 11.61 -11.69 -5.20
C GLY A 120 10.76 -11.83 -6.47
N LEU A 121 9.56 -11.22 -6.53
CA LEU A 121 8.71 -11.17 -7.72
C LEU A 121 9.15 -10.11 -8.74
N GLY A 122 10.16 -9.29 -8.42
CA GLY A 122 10.62 -8.19 -9.28
C GLY A 122 10.06 -6.81 -8.91
N LEU A 123 9.43 -6.67 -7.73
CA LEU A 123 9.01 -5.38 -7.21
C LEU A 123 10.21 -4.52 -6.83
N SER A 124 10.14 -3.23 -7.14
CA SER A 124 11.18 -2.27 -6.75
C SER A 124 11.12 -1.96 -5.25
N LEU A 125 9.91 -1.84 -4.68
CA LEU A 125 9.69 -1.72 -3.24
C LEU A 125 8.39 -2.43 -2.84
N ILE A 126 8.21 -2.61 -1.53
CA ILE A 126 6.99 -3.14 -0.93
C ILE A 126 6.44 -2.15 0.11
N ALA A 127 5.13 -2.21 0.35
CA ALA A 127 4.46 -1.42 1.37
C ALA A 127 3.92 -2.33 2.48
N VAL A 128 4.44 -2.15 3.69
CA VAL A 128 4.00 -2.85 4.90
C VAL A 128 3.10 -1.92 5.71
N GLY A 129 1.80 -2.22 5.77
CA GLY A 129 0.82 -1.42 6.53
C GLY A 129 0.56 -2.00 7.92
N LYS A 130 -0.32 -3.02 7.98
CA LYS A 130 -0.75 -3.66 9.24
C LYS A 130 0.42 -4.20 10.06
N GLY A 131 1.47 -4.71 9.41
CA GLY A 131 2.69 -5.18 10.09
C GLY A 131 3.34 -4.10 10.97
N LEU A 132 3.41 -2.86 10.48
CA LEU A 132 3.95 -1.71 11.23
C LEU A 132 3.01 -1.23 12.34
N VAL A 133 1.69 -1.31 12.12
CA VAL A 133 0.72 -0.96 13.18
C VAL A 133 0.85 -1.89 14.39
N MET A 134 1.09 -3.18 14.14
CA MET A 134 1.27 -4.18 15.20
C MET A 134 2.69 -4.18 15.78
N ASN A 135 3.69 -3.70 15.04
CA ASN A 135 5.10 -3.75 15.42
C ASN A 135 5.79 -2.44 14.98
N PRO A 136 5.89 -1.42 15.85
CA PRO A 136 6.60 -0.19 15.52
C PRO A 136 8.08 -0.40 15.15
N ASP A 137 8.68 -1.48 15.66
CA ASP A 137 10.06 -1.94 15.44
C ASP A 137 10.17 -3.00 14.32
N TRP A 138 9.13 -3.20 13.51
CA TRP A 138 9.07 -4.23 12.46
C TRP A 138 10.33 -4.28 11.59
N MET A 139 10.83 -3.12 11.16
CA MET A 139 12.03 -3.01 10.33
C MET A 139 13.28 -3.50 11.06
N ALA A 140 13.47 -3.10 12.33
CA ALA A 140 14.62 -3.53 13.12
C ALA A 140 14.58 -5.05 13.37
N LEU A 141 13.40 -5.63 13.60
CA LEU A 141 13.21 -7.08 13.75
C LEU A 141 13.49 -7.82 12.44
N ALA A 142 13.07 -7.26 11.30
CA ALA A 142 13.34 -7.83 9.98
C ALA A 142 14.84 -7.81 9.64
N GLU A 143 15.52 -6.68 9.85
CA GLU A 143 16.95 -6.50 9.54
C GLU A 143 17.87 -7.33 10.45
N SER A 144 17.52 -7.47 11.73
CA SER A 144 18.31 -8.23 12.71
C SER A 144 18.14 -9.76 12.62
N GLY A 145 17.33 -10.26 11.68
CA GLY A 145 17.00 -11.68 11.58
C GLY A 145 16.07 -12.19 12.69
N CYS A 146 15.55 -11.31 13.53
CA CYS A 146 14.61 -11.60 14.61
C CYS A 146 13.14 -11.66 14.14
N GLY A 147 12.90 -12.00 12.86
CA GLY A 147 11.57 -11.96 12.26
C GLY A 147 10.50 -12.83 12.95
N ALA A 148 10.91 -13.85 13.71
CA ALA A 148 10.02 -14.66 14.55
C ALA A 148 9.35 -13.87 15.69
N GLN A 149 9.88 -12.70 16.06
CA GLN A 149 9.32 -11.81 17.08
C GLN A 149 8.26 -10.85 16.52
N ILE A 150 8.11 -10.79 15.18
CA ILE A 150 7.11 -9.94 14.53
C ILE A 150 5.72 -10.50 14.83
N ARG A 151 4.97 -9.77 15.66
CA ARG A 151 3.61 -10.12 16.08
C ARG A 151 2.65 -10.07 14.90
N GLN A 152 1.73 -11.03 14.87
CA GLN A 152 0.71 -11.14 13.83
C GLN A 152 -0.66 -10.62 14.29
N GLU A 153 -0.74 -10.23 15.57
CA GLU A 153 -1.92 -9.71 16.25
C GLU A 153 -1.51 -8.52 17.12
N LEU A 154 -2.42 -7.58 17.28
CA LEU A 154 -2.29 -6.41 18.14
C LEU A 154 -2.73 -6.78 19.56
N ASP A 155 -1.84 -6.66 20.54
CA ASP A 155 -2.17 -6.89 21.95
C ASP A 155 -2.92 -5.67 22.50
N LEU A 156 -4.22 -5.84 22.80
CA LEU A 156 -5.06 -4.75 23.29
C LEU A 156 -4.63 -4.27 24.69
N SER A 157 -3.92 -5.11 25.46
CA SER A 157 -3.39 -4.71 26.76
C SER A 157 -2.23 -3.70 26.64
N GLU A 158 -1.56 -3.66 25.49
CA GLU A 158 -0.45 -2.75 25.18
C GLU A 158 -0.90 -1.43 24.52
N ARG A 159 -2.20 -1.12 24.54
CA ARG A 159 -2.77 0.10 23.92
C ARG A 159 -1.99 1.38 24.24
N LYS A 160 -1.49 1.51 25.48
CA LYS A 160 -0.71 2.68 25.94
C LYS A 160 0.71 2.70 25.36
N GLU A 161 1.29 1.55 25.05
CA GLU A 161 2.67 1.41 24.58
C GLU A 161 2.77 1.60 23.06
N LEU A 162 1.73 1.21 22.31
CA LEU A 162 1.71 1.26 20.85
C LEU A 162 1.49 2.68 20.27
N LEU A 163 1.21 3.68 21.10
CA LEU A 163 1.05 5.10 20.75
C LEU A 163 0.17 5.37 19.50
N LEU A 164 -0.76 4.45 19.18
CA LEU A 164 -1.64 4.62 18.03
C LEU A 164 -2.64 5.76 18.28
N PRO A 165 -2.93 6.60 17.26
CA PRO A 165 -3.94 7.64 17.39
C PRO A 165 -5.32 7.07 17.75
N GLU A 166 -6.10 7.81 18.53
CA GLU A 166 -7.43 7.36 18.99
C GLU A 166 -8.36 7.00 17.83
N GLY A 167 -8.33 7.75 16.72
CA GLY A 167 -9.12 7.43 15.54
C GLY A 167 -8.76 6.08 14.88
N LEU A 168 -7.50 5.64 15.00
CA LEU A 168 -7.08 4.33 14.51
C LEU A 168 -7.58 3.21 15.44
N TRP A 169 -7.57 3.42 16.76
CA TRP A 169 -8.17 2.48 17.71
C TRP A 169 -9.65 2.26 17.43
N GLN A 170 -10.40 3.35 17.24
CA GLN A 170 -11.82 3.28 16.91
C GLN A 170 -12.07 2.50 15.61
N ALA A 171 -11.22 2.70 14.59
CA ALA A 171 -11.32 1.96 13.33
C ALA A 171 -11.02 0.46 13.50
N ILE A 172 -10.04 0.11 14.36
CA ILE A 172 -9.72 -1.29 14.69
C ILE A 172 -10.89 -1.97 15.41
N GLU A 173 -11.47 -1.30 16.41
CA GLU A 173 -12.61 -1.80 17.18
C GLU A 173 -13.88 -1.93 16.32
N ALA A 174 -14.11 -0.99 15.40
CA ALA A 174 -15.28 -0.99 14.51
C ALA A 174 -15.20 -2.03 13.38
N ALA A 175 -14.01 -2.55 13.07
CA ALA A 175 -13.79 -3.53 12.00
C ALA A 175 -13.07 -4.79 12.51
N PRO A 176 -13.75 -5.69 13.25
CA PRO A 176 -13.16 -6.92 13.74
C PRO A 176 -12.48 -7.73 12.64
N GLY A 177 -11.23 -8.14 12.88
CA GLY A 177 -10.42 -8.88 11.92
C GLY A 177 -9.72 -8.03 10.85
N TRP A 178 -10.00 -6.72 10.75
CA TRP A 178 -9.24 -5.83 9.87
C TRP A 178 -7.78 -5.76 10.30
N ILE A 179 -7.52 -5.48 11.58
CA ILE A 179 -6.25 -5.78 12.23
C ILE A 179 -6.56 -6.89 13.23
N PRO A 180 -5.92 -8.07 13.15
CA PRO A 180 -6.10 -9.12 14.13
C PRO A 180 -5.71 -8.62 15.52
N THR A 181 -6.52 -8.90 16.54
CA THR A 181 -6.31 -8.46 17.91
C THR A 181 -6.32 -9.66 18.85
N ILE A 182 -5.57 -9.56 19.93
CA ILE A 182 -5.56 -10.53 21.03
C ILE A 182 -5.67 -9.79 22.36
N GLU A 183 -6.37 -10.40 23.31
CA GLU A 183 -6.44 -9.92 24.68
C GLU A 183 -5.64 -10.90 25.56
N VAL A 184 -4.44 -10.48 25.97
CA VAL A 184 -3.58 -11.31 26.79
C VAL A 184 -3.87 -10.99 28.26
N ASP A 185 -4.45 -11.97 28.96
CA ASP A 185 -4.76 -11.86 30.39
C ASP A 185 -3.46 -11.97 31.22
N ARG A 186 -2.71 -10.86 31.33
CA ARG A 186 -1.43 -10.82 32.06
C ARG A 186 -1.70 -10.83 33.57
N LYS A 187 -1.79 -12.03 34.16
CA LYS A 187 -1.71 -12.15 35.63
C LYS A 187 -0.39 -11.51 36.10
N PRO A 188 -0.41 -10.66 37.14
CA PRO A 188 0.81 -10.05 37.66
C PRO A 188 1.78 -11.17 38.06
N THR A 189 2.97 -11.17 37.47
CA THR A 189 4.07 -12.04 37.87
C THR A 189 4.38 -11.73 39.33
N ASN A 190 4.06 -12.67 40.23
CA ASN A 190 4.53 -12.64 41.61
C ASN A 190 6.06 -12.59 41.58
N VAL A 191 6.62 -11.40 41.79
CA VAL A 191 8.03 -11.26 42.14
C VAL A 191 8.15 -11.80 43.57
N PRO A 192 8.88 -12.90 43.81
CA PRO A 192 9.07 -13.38 45.17
C PRO A 192 9.92 -12.33 45.90
N SER A 193 9.35 -11.75 46.96
CA SER A 193 10.09 -10.92 47.90
C SER A 193 11.23 -11.75 48.49
N ARG A 194 12.47 -11.33 48.20
CA ARG A 194 13.66 -11.78 48.92
C ARG A 194 13.78 -11.04 50.24
#